data_AF-A0A836B0N3-F1
#
_entry.id   AF-A0A836B0N3-F1
#
_cell.length_a   1.000
_cell.length_b   1.000
_cell.length_c   1.000
_cell.angle_alpha   90.00
_cell.angle_beta   90.00
_cell.angle_gamma   90.00
#
_symmetry.space_group_name_H-M   'P 1'
#
loop_
_entity.id
_entity.type
_entity.pdbx_description
1 polymer ?
#
loop_
_entity_poly.entity_id
_entity_poly.type
_entity_poly.pdbx_seq_one_letter_code
_entity_poly.pdbx_strand_id
1 'polypeptide(L)'
;MTSYPKPDGSCRRAIDMFYTEVVRYVWTSTPFASNKNNGIGHFAQMVWRASKTFGCGVGLGDVPWPSMPGGVVGCKIVVCRYSSGALASDVLWLSNVLPRV
;
A
#
# COMPACT_ATOMS: atom_id res chain seq x y z
N MET A 1 0.21 31.57 11.63
CA MET A 1 1.05 30.37 11.42
C MET A 1 0.97 29.98 9.96
N THR A 2 2.10 29.92 9.26
CA THR A 2 2.15 29.45 7.87
C THR A 2 2.11 27.92 7.90
N SER A 3 1.09 27.31 7.30
CA SER A 3 0.95 25.85 7.20
C SER A 3 0.75 25.42 5.76
N TYR A 4 1.35 24.29 5.36
CA TYR A 4 1.02 23.66 4.09
C TYR A 4 -0.47 23.23 4.08
N PRO A 5 -1.09 23.12 2.89
CA PRO A 5 -2.43 22.56 2.77
C PRO A 5 -2.52 21.19 3.44
N LYS A 6 -3.59 20.98 4.20
CA LYS A 6 -3.82 19.70 4.87
C LYS A 6 -4.07 18.59 3.84
N PRO A 7 -3.53 17.38 4.04
CA PRO A 7 -3.85 16.25 3.18
C PRO A 7 -5.33 15.90 3.28
N ASP A 8 -5.88 15.34 2.20
CA ASP A 8 -7.27 14.90 2.16
C ASP A 8 -7.53 13.75 3.16
N GLY A 9 -8.79 13.63 3.63
CA GLY A 9 -9.21 12.57 4.53
C GLY A 9 -9.55 11.23 3.86
N SER A 10 -9.24 11.02 2.57
CA SER A 10 -9.56 9.76 1.87
C SER A 10 -8.39 8.78 1.90
N CYS A 11 -8.63 7.50 1.61
CA CYS A 11 -7.55 6.55 1.39
C CYS A 11 -6.99 6.58 -0.04
N ARG A 12 -7.58 7.36 -0.96
CA ARG A 12 -7.41 7.17 -2.42
C ARG A 12 -5.96 7.19 -2.86
N ARG A 13 -5.21 8.22 -2.46
CA ARG A 13 -3.80 8.38 -2.84
C ARG A 13 -2.93 7.21 -2.34
N ALA A 14 -3.20 6.68 -1.15
CA ALA A 14 -2.45 5.53 -0.64
C ALA A 14 -2.77 4.27 -1.45
N ILE A 15 -4.05 4.03 -1.76
CA ILE A 15 -4.49 2.90 -2.60
C ILE A 15 -3.87 2.96 -3.99
N ASP A 16 -3.82 4.14 -4.62
CA ASP A 16 -3.17 4.32 -5.92
C ASP A 16 -1.69 3.95 -5.84
N MET A 17 -0.97 4.47 -4.83
CA MET A 17 0.45 4.19 -4.64
C MET A 17 0.73 2.70 -4.36
N PHE A 18 -0.09 2.05 -3.53
CA PHE A 18 0.00 0.62 -3.25
C PHE A 18 -0.19 -0.22 -4.52
N TYR A 19 -1.07 0.20 -5.44
CA TYR A 19 -1.26 -0.51 -6.69
C TYR A 19 -0.11 -0.29 -7.68
N THR A 20 0.53 0.89 -7.67
CA THR A 20 1.65 1.17 -8.59
C THR A 20 2.83 0.22 -8.43
N GLU A 21 2.96 -0.50 -7.31
CA GLU A 21 4.00 -1.52 -7.14
C GLU A 21 3.90 -2.65 -8.18
N VAL A 22 2.78 -2.82 -8.87
CA VAL A 22 2.62 -3.75 -9.99
C VAL A 22 3.72 -3.60 -11.05
N VAL A 23 4.25 -2.39 -11.26
CA VAL A 23 5.33 -2.14 -12.24
C VAL A 23 6.65 -2.83 -11.88
N ARG A 24 6.82 -3.23 -10.62
CA ARG A 24 7.97 -3.97 -10.10
C ARG A 24 7.70 -5.48 -9.96
N TYR A 25 6.47 -5.91 -10.25
CA TYR A 25 6.09 -7.32 -10.13
C TYR A 25 6.58 -8.12 -11.35
N VAL A 26 7.29 -9.21 -11.11
CA VAL A 26 7.78 -10.13 -12.13
C VAL A 26 6.84 -11.31 -12.23
N TRP A 27 6.23 -11.50 -13.40
CA TRP A 27 5.31 -12.61 -13.70
C TRP A 27 6.09 -13.88 -14.04
N THR A 28 6.22 -14.79 -13.09
CA THR A 28 6.98 -16.05 -13.22
C THR A 28 6.22 -17.24 -12.66
N SER A 29 6.75 -18.45 -12.86
CA SER A 29 6.25 -19.68 -12.22
C SER A 29 6.65 -19.81 -10.74
N THR A 30 7.57 -18.97 -10.24
CA THR A 30 7.98 -18.89 -8.82
C THR A 30 7.77 -17.46 -8.28
N PRO A 31 6.50 -17.00 -8.23
CA PRO A 31 6.19 -15.59 -8.04
C PRO A 31 6.58 -15.02 -6.67
N PHE A 32 6.46 -15.76 -5.56
CA PHE A 32 6.92 -15.27 -4.26
C PHE A 32 8.45 -15.16 -4.24
N ALA A 33 9.17 -16.21 -4.65
CA ALA A 33 10.63 -16.22 -4.64
C ALA A 33 11.22 -15.10 -5.52
N SER A 34 10.59 -14.85 -6.67
CA SER A 34 11.00 -13.82 -7.63
C SER A 34 10.70 -12.38 -7.17
N ASN A 35 9.76 -12.20 -6.24
CA ASN A 35 9.24 -10.88 -5.88
C ASN A 35 9.43 -10.46 -4.41
N LYS A 36 9.85 -11.36 -3.52
CA LYS A 36 9.96 -11.11 -2.06
C LYS A 36 10.78 -9.87 -1.68
N ASN A 37 11.71 -9.43 -2.53
CA ASN A 37 12.59 -8.28 -2.30
C ASN A 37 12.25 -7.05 -3.18
N ASN A 38 11.16 -7.08 -3.97
CA ASN A 38 10.86 -6.03 -4.94
C ASN A 38 10.03 -4.88 -4.34
N GLY A 39 9.64 -5.00 -3.06
CA GLY A 39 8.77 -4.03 -2.40
C GLY A 39 7.38 -3.96 -3.04
N ILE A 40 6.78 -5.12 -3.29
CA ILE A 40 5.47 -5.29 -3.96
C ILE A 40 4.37 -5.83 -3.02
N GLY A 41 4.63 -5.80 -1.71
CA GLY A 41 3.76 -6.40 -0.70
C GLY A 41 2.39 -5.75 -0.62
N HIS A 42 2.29 -4.43 -0.85
CA HIS A 42 1.00 -3.75 -0.85
C HIS A 42 0.18 -4.17 -2.06
N PHE A 43 0.79 -4.18 -3.26
CA PHE A 43 0.13 -4.66 -4.48
C PHE A 43 -0.37 -6.11 -4.32
N ALA A 44 0.51 -7.02 -3.90
CA ALA A 44 0.16 -8.43 -3.75
C ALA A 44 -1.00 -8.66 -2.76
N GLN A 45 -1.06 -7.88 -1.68
CA GLN A 45 -2.17 -7.93 -0.73
C GLN A 45 -3.46 -7.33 -1.32
N MET A 46 -3.39 -6.23 -2.06
CA MET A 46 -4.57 -5.59 -2.68
C MET A 46 -5.30 -6.52 -3.64
N VAL A 47 -4.55 -7.29 -4.44
CA VAL A 47 -5.13 -8.15 -5.49
C VAL A 47 -5.31 -9.60 -5.04
N TRP A 48 -5.07 -9.91 -3.76
CA TRP A 48 -5.12 -11.26 -3.23
C TRP A 48 -6.51 -11.89 -3.38
N ARG A 49 -6.69 -12.76 -4.37
CA ARG A 49 -8.00 -13.33 -4.76
C ARG A 49 -8.83 -13.92 -3.62
N ALA A 50 -8.19 -14.61 -2.67
CA ALA A 50 -8.87 -15.24 -1.55
C ALA A 50 -9.30 -14.25 -0.45
N SER A 51 -8.82 -13.01 -0.46
CA SER A 51 -9.21 -11.97 0.49
C SER A 51 -10.56 -11.40 0.09
N LYS A 52 -11.59 -11.57 0.93
CA LYS A 52 -12.98 -11.19 0.59
C LYS A 52 -13.46 -9.92 1.26
N THR A 53 -12.78 -9.51 2.32
CA THR A 53 -13.13 -8.33 3.10
C THR A 53 -11.88 -7.59 3.50
N PHE A 54 -11.95 -6.27 3.46
CA PHE A 54 -10.91 -5.39 3.95
C PHE A 54 -11.54 -4.14 4.55
N GLY A 55 -10.79 -3.47 5.43
CA GLY A 55 -11.16 -2.17 6.00
C GLY A 55 -9.93 -1.28 6.08
N CYS A 56 -10.12 0.02 5.88
CA CYS A 56 -9.05 1.01 5.97
C CYS A 56 -9.40 2.12 6.95
N GLY A 57 -8.40 2.61 7.67
CA GLY A 57 -8.49 3.78 8.53
C GLY A 57 -7.50 4.86 8.07
N VAL A 58 -7.88 6.12 8.29
CA VAL A 58 -7.05 7.30 8.02
C VAL A 58 -6.82 8.05 9.32
N GLY A 59 -5.57 8.42 9.57
CA GLY A 59 -5.17 9.32 10.65
C GLY A 59 -4.52 10.57 10.06
N LEU A 60 -4.96 11.74 10.51
CA LEU A 60 -4.42 13.03 10.11
C LEU A 60 -3.82 13.71 11.33
N GLY A 61 -2.69 14.39 11.17
CA GLY A 61 -2.07 15.16 12.25
C GLY A 61 -1.09 16.18 11.69
N ASP A 62 -0.88 17.28 12.41
CA ASP A 62 0.13 18.27 12.02
C ASP A 62 1.46 17.94 12.71
N VAL A 63 2.57 17.97 11.97
CA VAL A 63 3.91 17.72 12.52
C VAL A 63 4.83 18.92 12.27
N PRO A 64 5.74 19.27 13.20
CA PRO A 64 6.73 20.31 12.97
C PRO A 64 7.57 19.99 11.74
N TRP A 65 7.77 20.97 10.85
CA TRP A 65 8.58 20.79 9.65
C TRP A 65 9.99 21.37 9.85
N PRO A 66 11.06 20.55 9.83
CA PRO A 66 12.41 21.02 10.14
C PRO A 66 12.90 22.17 9.24
N SER A 67 12.44 22.24 7.99
CA SER A 67 12.82 23.30 7.04
C SER A 67 11.96 24.57 7.14
N MET A 68 10.99 24.64 8.07
CA MET A 68 10.16 25.81 8.32
C MET A 68 10.06 26.06 9.83
N PRO A 69 10.95 26.88 10.41
CA PRO A 69 10.92 27.21 11.84
C PRO A 69 9.56 27.77 12.26
N GLY A 70 8.92 27.14 13.25
CA GLY A 70 7.58 27.51 13.72
C GLY A 70 6.42 27.12 12.78
N GLY A 71 6.72 26.44 11.66
CA GLY A 71 5.76 25.90 10.72
C GLY A 71 5.44 24.42 10.95
N VAL A 72 4.23 24.03 10.54
CA VAL A 72 3.77 22.64 10.56
C VAL A 72 3.37 22.18 9.17
N VAL A 73 3.52 20.88 8.92
CA VAL A 73 2.97 20.20 7.74
C VAL A 73 1.89 19.23 8.18
N GLY A 74 0.86 19.05 7.34
CA GLY A 74 -0.09 17.97 7.54
C GLY A 74 0.54 16.61 7.20
N CYS A 75 0.51 15.70 8.16
CA CYS A 75 0.87 14.30 8.04
C CYS A 75 -0.40 13.45 7.89
N LYS A 76 -0.29 12.36 7.11
CA LYS A 76 -1.36 11.41 6.85
C LYS A 76 -0.84 9.99 6.95
N ILE A 77 -1.56 9.15 7.69
CA ILE A 77 -1.32 7.72 7.80
C ILE A 77 -2.56 6.99 7.29
N VAL A 78 -2.37 6.02 6.42
CA VAL A 78 -3.43 5.12 5.95
C VAL A 78 -3.03 3.70 6.30
N VAL A 79 -3.92 2.99 6.98
CA VAL A 79 -3.73 1.58 7.32
C VAL A 79 -4.92 0.80 6.78
N CYS A 80 -4.65 -0.24 5.99
CA CYS A 80 -5.65 -1.18 5.55
C CYS A 80 -5.39 -2.56 6.16
N ARG A 81 -6.45 -3.24 6.59
CA ARG A 81 -6.43 -4.60 7.11
C ARG A 81 -7.30 -5.47 6.21
N TYR A 82 -6.81 -6.67 5.92
CA TYR A 82 -7.44 -7.65 5.06
C TYR A 82 -7.74 -8.91 5.88
N SER A 83 -8.81 -9.63 5.54
CA SER A 83 -9.16 -10.89 6.23
C SER A 83 -8.09 -11.97 6.06
N SER A 84 -7.35 -11.93 4.96
CA SER A 84 -6.27 -12.86 4.62
C SER A 84 -5.39 -12.30 3.50
N GLY A 85 -4.16 -12.79 3.37
CA GLY A 85 -3.34 -12.54 2.18
C GLY A 85 -1.84 -12.53 2.42
N ALA A 86 -1.11 -12.38 1.30
CA ALA A 86 0.34 -12.18 1.22
C ALA A 86 1.20 -13.22 1.99
N LEU A 87 0.71 -14.46 2.08
CA LEU A 87 1.45 -15.56 2.70
C LEU A 87 2.66 -15.94 1.83
N ALA A 88 3.81 -16.20 2.47
CA ALA A 88 5.09 -16.48 1.82
C ALA A 88 5.13 -17.86 1.15
N SER A 89 4.56 -17.98 -0.05
CA SER A 89 4.49 -19.25 -0.81
C SER A 89 4.23 -19.01 -2.30
N ASP A 90 5.05 -19.60 -3.17
CA ASP A 90 4.86 -19.53 -4.63
C ASP A 90 3.50 -20.10 -5.06
N VAL A 91 3.08 -21.21 -4.46
CA VAL A 91 1.78 -21.85 -4.76
C VAL A 91 0.61 -20.94 -4.42
N LEU A 92 0.68 -20.25 -3.28
CA LEU A 92 -0.37 -19.31 -2.88
C LEU A 92 -0.36 -18.06 -3.76
N TRP A 93 0.81 -17.56 -4.16
CA TRP A 93 0.90 -16.39 -5.03
C TRP A 93 0.38 -16.67 -6.44
N LEU A 94 0.69 -17.84 -7.02
CA LEU A 94 0.17 -18.27 -8.33
C LEU A 94 -1.37 -18.28 -8.38
N SER A 95 -2.02 -18.67 -7.28
CA SER A 95 -3.48 -18.78 -7.21
C SER A 95 -4.18 -17.47 -6.82
N ASN A 96 -3.45 -16.49 -6.29
CA ASN A 96 -4.03 -15.27 -5.72
C ASN A 96 -3.61 -13.97 -6.39
N VAL A 97 -2.44 -13.89 -7.03
CA VAL A 97 -1.93 -12.69 -7.72
C VAL A 97 -1.93 -12.97 -9.21
N LEU A 98 -3.00 -12.56 -9.88
CA LEU A 98 -3.27 -12.93 -11.28
C LEU A 98 -2.96 -11.78 -12.25
N PRO A 99 -2.55 -12.08 -13.49
CA PRO A 99 -2.42 -11.08 -14.54
C PRO A 99 -3.74 -10.36 -14.79
N ARG A 100 -3.65 -9.12 -15.29
CA ARG A 100 -4.82 -8.36 -15.73
C ARG A 100 -5.47 -9.09 -16.92
N VAL A 101 -6.79 -9.24 -16.87
CA VAL A 101 -7.63 -9.74 -17.97
C VAL A 101 -7.95 -8.65 -18.99
#